data_AF-A0A498IWY8-F1
#
_entry.id   AF-A0A498IWY8-F1
#
_cell.length_a   1.000
_cell.length_b   1.000
_cell.length_c   1.000
_cell.angle_alpha   90.00
_cell.angle_beta   90.00
_cell.angle_gamma   90.00
#
_symmetry.space_group_name_H-M   'P 1'
#
loop_
_entity.id
_entity.type
_entity.pdbx_description
1 polymer ?
#
loop_
_entity_poly.entity_id
_entity_poly.type
_entity_poly.pdbx_seq_one_letter_code
_entity_poly.pdbx_strand_id
1 'polypeptide(L)' 'MELFSLERRIKHYSSSQKILLVGEGDFSFPVCLARTFCSATSMVATSLDSEVTLMMDYSKATSNLNELKAR' A
#
# COMPACT_ATOMS: atom_id res chain seq x y z
N MET A 1 6.10 4.28 27.12
CA MET A 1 5.46 5.52 26.63
C MET A 1 5.21 5.30 25.16
N GLU A 2 4.00 4.86 24.81
CA GLU A 2 3.61 4.72 23.40
C GLU A 2 3.65 6.12 22.80
N LEU A 3 4.62 6.34 21.92
CA LEU A 3 4.66 7.55 21.11
C LEU A 3 3.42 7.44 20.22
N PHE A 4 2.34 8.14 20.57
CA PHE A 4 1.20 8.33 19.68
C PHE A 4 1.80 8.77 18.34
N SER A 5 1.78 7.86 17.36
CA SER A 5 2.26 8.20 16.03
C SER A 5 1.35 9.32 15.56
N LEU A 6 1.92 10.53 15.41
CA LEU A 6 1.20 11.67 14.86
C LEU A 6 0.52 11.22 13.57
N GLU A 7 -0.79 11.46 13.48
CA GLU A 7 -1.60 11.03 12.34
C GLU A 7 -1.01 11.61 11.05
N ARG A 8 -0.63 10.74 10.12
CA ARG A 8 -0.11 11.13 8.81
C ARG A 8 -1.26 11.20 7.82
N ARG A 9 -1.33 12.28 7.03
CA ARG A 9 -2.44 12.54 6.10
C ARG A 9 -1.94 12.90 4.72
N ILE A 10 -2.69 12.46 3.70
CA ILE A 10 -2.57 12.91 2.32
C ILE A 10 -3.96 13.08 1.73
N LYS A 11 -4.32 14.32 1.38
CA LYS A 11 -5.67 14.69 0.90
C LYS A 11 -6.76 14.16 1.85
N HIS A 12 -7.48 13.13 1.43
CA HIS A 12 -8.61 12.53 2.16
C HIS A 12 -8.22 11.26 2.94
N TYR A 13 -6.98 10.81 2.80
CA TYR A 13 -6.49 9.59 3.42
C TYR A 13 -5.67 9.91 4.67
N SER A 14 -5.85 9.12 5.73
CA SER A 14 -5.06 9.22 6.95
C SER A 14 -4.57 7.85 7.43
N SER A 15 -3.45 7.85 8.16
CA SER A 15 -2.88 6.63 8.76
C SER A 15 -3.76 6.03 9.86
N SER A 16 -4.79 6.75 10.32
CA SER A 16 -5.76 6.26 11.31
C SER A 16 -6.96 5.54 10.68
N GLN A 17 -7.18 5.70 9.37
CA GLN A 17 -8.23 5.00 8.64
C GLN A 17 -7.83 3.55 8.37
N LYS A 18 -8.83 2.66 8.32
CA LYS A 18 -8.68 1.33 7.72
C LYS A 18 -9.07 1.42 6.25
N ILE A 19 -8.13 1.11 5.36
CA ILE A 19 -8.31 1.34 3.93
C ILE A 19 -8.32 0.00 3.19
N LEU A 20 -9.34 -0.24 2.38
CA LEU A 20 -9.38 -1.35 1.41
C LEU A 20 -9.21 -0.77 0.00
N LEU A 21 -8.16 -1.19 -0.69
CA LEU A 21 -7.85 -0.82 -2.07
C LEU A 21 -8.18 -2.02 -2.95
N VAL A 22 -9.10 -1.86 -3.90
CA VAL A 22 -9.64 -2.96 -4.70
C VAL A 22 -9.28 -2.77 -6.16
N GLY A 23 -8.79 -3.83 -6.81
CA GLY A 23 -8.45 -3.81 -8.22
C GLY A 23 -7.13 -3.08 -8.51
N GLU A 24 -6.19 -3.16 -7.58
CA GLU A 24 -4.84 -2.63 -7.78
C GLU A 24 -4.12 -3.41 -8.87
N GLY A 25 -3.62 -2.70 -9.88
CA GLY A 25 -2.73 -3.27 -10.90
C GLY A 25 -1.35 -3.48 -10.31
N ASP A 26 -0.42 -2.55 -10.55
CA ASP A 26 0.96 -2.66 -10.08
C ASP A 26 1.20 -2.29 -8.60
N PHE A 27 0.15 -2.01 -7.82
CA PHE A 27 0.21 -1.59 -6.41
C PHE A 27 0.89 -0.24 -6.14
N SER A 28 1.09 0.61 -7.16
CA SER A 28 1.73 1.92 -7.00
C SER A 28 0.96 2.87 -6.08
N PHE A 29 -0.38 2.82 -6.09
CA PHE A 29 -1.21 3.66 -5.23
C PHE A 29 -1.11 3.27 -3.73
N PRO A 30 -1.23 1.99 -3.33
CA PRO A 30 -0.95 1.55 -1.97
C PRO A 30 0.47 1.91 -1.52
N VAL A 31 1.49 1.76 -2.38
CA VAL A 31 2.87 2.17 -2.05
C VAL A 31 2.95 3.67 -1.76
N CYS A 32 2.27 4.51 -2.53
CA CYS A 32 2.19 5.96 -2.27
C CYS A 32 1.61 6.26 -0.89
N LEU A 33 0.50 5.60 -0.52
CA LEU A 33 -0.10 5.74 0.81
C LEU A 33 0.85 5.22 1.90
N ALA A 34 1.44 4.04 1.73
CA ALA A 34 2.33 3.43 2.71
C ALA A 34 3.60 4.26 2.96
N ARG A 35 4.14 4.92 1.92
CA ARG A 35 5.24 5.89 2.06
C ARG A 35 4.82 7.11 2.85
N THR A 36 3.65 7.67 2.53
CA THR A 36 3.10 8.85 3.23
C THR A 36 2.79 8.53 4.68
N PHE A 37 2.27 7.34 4.95
CA PHE A 37 1.93 6.86 6.28
C PHE A 37 3.09 6.18 6.99
N CYS A 38 4.29 6.15 6.40
CA CYS A 38 5.46 5.38 6.83
C CYS A 38 5.14 3.96 7.36
N SER A 39 4.06 3.33 6.89
CA SER A 39 3.60 2.01 7.27
C SER A 39 2.49 1.55 6.34
N ALA A 40 2.40 0.24 6.10
CA ALA A 40 1.31 -0.39 5.35
C ALA A 40 0.25 -1.06 6.25
N THR A 41 0.40 -1.01 7.57
CA THR A 41 -0.42 -1.80 8.52
C THR A 41 -1.91 -1.42 8.56
N SER A 42 -2.26 -0.21 8.11
CA SER A 42 -3.64 0.29 8.11
C SER A 42 -4.40 0.02 6.81
N MET A 43 -3.81 -0.68 5.84
CA MET A 43 -4.42 -0.92 4.53
C MET A 43 -4.35 -2.38 4.07
N VAL A 44 -5.32 -2.77 3.25
CA VAL A 44 -5.35 -4.04 2.50
C VAL A 44 -5.52 -3.70 1.03
N ALA A 45 -4.59 -4.13 0.19
CA ALA A 45 -4.64 -3.94 -1.26
C ALA A 45 -4.90 -5.27 -1.95
N THR A 46 -5.88 -5.30 -2.86
CA THR A 46 -6.28 -6.50 -3.60
C THR A 46 -6.19 -6.26 -5.09
N SER A 47 -5.83 -7.32 -5.82
CA SER A 47 -5.83 -7.35 -7.27
C SER A 47 -6.69 -8.50 -7.76
N LEU A 48 -7.21 -8.38 -8.99
CA LEU A 48 -7.81 -9.50 -9.71
C LEU A 48 -6.71 -10.46 -10.21
N ASP A 49 -5.56 -9.89 -10.58
CA ASP A 49 -4.46 -10.61 -11.21
C ASP A 49 -3.71 -11.48 -10.19
N SER A 50 -3.26 -12.65 -10.64
CA SER A 50 -2.39 -13.50 -9.84
C SER A 50 -1.01 -12.84 -9.64
N GLU A 51 -0.26 -13.23 -8.62
CA GLU A 51 1.09 -12.71 -8.41
C GLU A 51 2.00 -12.92 -9.63
N VAL A 52 1.85 -14.05 -10.34
CA VAL A 52 2.59 -14.34 -11.57
C VAL A 52 2.20 -13.37 -12.69
N THR A 53 0.91 -13.18 -12.93
CA THR A 53 0.37 -12.24 -13.93
C THR A 53 0.88 -10.82 -13.64
N LEU A 54 0.83 -10.40 -12.38
CA LEU A 54 1.30 -9.09 -11.94
C LEU A 54 2.77 -8.87 -12.28
N MET A 55 3.63 -9.86 -12.00
CA MET A 55 5.07 -9.79 -12.28
C MET A 55 5.41 -9.77 -13.77
N MET A 56 4.56 -10.37 -14.62
CA MET A 56 4.76 -10.40 -16.07
C MET A 56 4.27 -9.12 -16.75
N ASP A 57 3.07 -8.65 -16.36
CA ASP A 57 2.37 -7.59 -17.08
C ASP A 57 2.72 -6.18 -16.56
N TYR A 58 3.16 -6.08 -15.30
CA TYR A 58 3.49 -4.81 -14.66
C TYR A 58 4.93 -4.78 -14.16
N SER A 59 5.77 -4.06 -14.90
CA SER A 59 7.21 -3.91 -14.60
C SER A 59 7.57 -3.48 -13.16
N LYS A 60 6.64 -2.84 -12.43
CA LYS A 60 6.84 -2.37 -11.05
C LYS A 60 6.13 -3.21 -9.98
N ALA A 61 5.31 -4.19 -10.35
CA ALA A 61 4.53 -4.95 -9.38
C ALA A 61 5.44 -5.64 -8.35
N THR A 62 6.51 -6.29 -8.80
CA THR A 62 7.46 -6.98 -7.91
C THR A 62 8.06 -6.03 -6.87
N SER A 63 8.56 -4.86 -7.30
CA SER A 63 9.16 -3.88 -6.38
C SER A 63 8.13 -3.28 -5.42
N ASN A 64 6.92 -2.98 -5.92
CA ASN A 64 5.87 -2.38 -5.11
C ASN A 64 5.34 -3.38 -4.07
N LEU A 65 5.12 -4.64 -4.45
CA LEU A 65 4.73 -5.71 -3.53
C LEU A 65 5.80 -5.96 -2.46
N ASN A 66 7.07 -6.00 -2.84
CA ASN A 66 8.17 -6.16 -1.88
C ASN A 66 8.23 -4.99 -0.89
N GLU A 67 8.05 -3.76 -1.36
CA GLU A 67 8.00 -2.59 -0.49
C GLU A 67 6.80 -2.64 0.48
N LEU A 68 5.61 -3.02 0.00
CA LEU A 68 4.43 -3.15 0.86
C LEU A 68 4.58 -4.25 1.91
N LYS A 69 5.13 -5.42 1.52
CA LYS A 69 5.38 -6.55 2.43
C LYS A 69 6.44 -6.21 3.51
N ALA A 70 7.31 -5.23 3.25
CA ALA A 70 8.36 -4.80 4.18
C ALA A 70 7.96 -3.63 5.11
N ARG A 71 6.75 -3.07 4.95
CA ARG A 71 6.26 -1.86 5.65
C ARG A 71 5.17 -2.12 6.70
#